data_AF-A0A0T1WBR5-F1
#
_entry.id   AF-A0A0T1WBR5-F1
#
_cell.length_a   1.000
_cell.length_b   1.000
_cell.length_c   1.000
_cell.angle_alpha   90.00
_cell.angle_beta   90.00
_cell.angle_gamma   90.00
#
_symmetry.space_group_name_H-M   'P 1'
#
loop_
_entity.id
_entity.type
_entity.pdbx_description
1 polymer ?
#
loop_
_entity_poly.entity_id
_entity_poly.type
_entity_poly.pdbx_seq_one_letter_code
_entity_poly.pdbx_strand_id
1 'polypeptide(L)'
;MAGTNSRRARAARRRTRRVKAVVNDLTTEEWAAIRALWDGCAYCGASDRPLQRDCVMAISRGGRYTLDNVVPACAACNASKCNDEVTAWLRRKRLDERAFLERYVRIRAELVSSAANLSADDVTSI
;
A
#
# COMPACT_ATOMS: atom_id res chain seq x y z
N MET A 1 21.58 22.63 23.60
CA MET A 1 20.50 22.33 22.63
C MET A 1 19.86 20.99 22.96
N ALA A 2 18.61 21.01 23.41
CA ALA A 2 17.91 19.83 23.91
C ALA A 2 17.49 18.87 22.78
N GLY A 3 18.12 17.68 22.74
CA GLY A 3 17.49 16.40 22.40
C GLY A 3 17.03 16.11 20.97
N THR A 4 17.96 15.73 20.09
CA THR A 4 17.72 15.00 18.82
C THR A 4 17.11 13.58 19.02
N ASN A 5 16.51 13.28 20.18
CA ASN A 5 16.21 11.91 20.61
C ASN A 5 14.76 11.71 21.10
N SER A 6 13.82 12.49 20.56
CA SER A 6 12.39 12.28 20.85
C SER A 6 11.94 10.88 20.37
N ARG A 7 10.95 10.29 21.06
CA ARG A 7 10.36 9.00 20.63
C ARG A 7 9.90 9.05 19.17
N ARG A 8 9.32 10.17 18.75
CA ARG A 8 8.89 10.42 17.36
C ARG A 8 10.07 10.43 16.38
N ALA A 9 11.16 11.13 16.71
CA ALA A 9 12.35 11.17 15.85
C ALA A 9 12.97 9.77 15.68
N ARG A 10 13.03 8.97 16.76
CA ARG A 10 13.51 7.58 16.69
C ARG A 10 12.60 6.70 15.83
N ALA A 11 11.29 6.81 15.99
CA ALA A 11 10.32 6.06 15.17
C ALA A 11 10.44 6.40 13.68
N ALA A 12 10.57 7.70 13.35
CA ALA A 12 10.78 8.16 11.98
C ALA A 12 12.07 7.59 11.37
N ARG A 13 13.20 7.66 12.07
CA ARG A 13 14.48 7.07 11.61
C ARG A 13 14.36 5.57 11.37
N ARG A 14 13.70 4.83 12.28
CA ARG A 14 13.46 3.39 12.12
C ARG A 14 12.60 3.09 10.89
N ARG A 15 11.55 3.89 10.65
CA ARG A 15 10.70 3.79 9.46
C ARG A 15 11.52 4.00 8.19
N THR A 16 12.30 5.08 8.10
CA THR A 16 13.14 5.39 6.93
C THR A 16 14.13 4.27 6.63
N ARG A 17 14.84 3.75 7.65
CA ARG A 17 15.79 2.65 7.45
C ARG A 17 15.11 1.39 6.89
N ARG A 18 13.93 1.05 7.41
CA ARG A 18 13.16 -0.12 6.95
C ARG A 18 12.70 0.02 5.51
N VAL A 19 12.23 1.20 5.10
CA VAL A 19 11.84 1.45 3.71
C VAL A 19 13.05 1.31 2.78
N LYS A 20 14.19 1.91 3.15
CA LYS A 20 15.42 1.82 2.35
C LYS A 20 16.00 0.40 2.24
N ALA A 21 15.67 -0.49 3.18
CA ALA A 21 16.18 -1.86 3.23
C ALA A 21 15.32 -2.87 2.48
N VAL A 22 14.15 -2.46 1.96
CA VAL A 22 13.25 -3.33 1.18
C VAL A 22 13.08 -2.78 -0.22
N VAL A 23 12.57 -3.61 -1.12
CA VAL A 23 12.17 -3.17 -2.47
C VAL A 23 11.10 -2.10 -2.33
N ASN A 24 11.33 -0.98 -3.02
CA ASN A 24 10.53 0.23 -2.99
C ASN A 24 10.58 0.89 -4.37
N ASP A 25 10.01 0.20 -5.34
CA ASP A 25 10.02 0.48 -6.77
C ASP A 25 8.67 0.99 -7.29
N LEU A 26 7.64 1.10 -6.44
CA LEU A 26 6.33 1.61 -6.82
C LEU A 26 6.41 2.99 -7.50
N THR A 27 6.03 3.04 -8.78
CA THR A 27 6.09 4.26 -9.60
C THR A 27 4.87 5.16 -9.38
N THR A 28 4.93 6.38 -9.94
CA THR A 28 3.81 7.33 -9.90
C THR A 28 2.63 6.87 -10.75
N GLU A 29 2.91 6.21 -11.88
CA GLU A 29 1.94 5.69 -12.85
C GLU A 29 1.22 4.48 -12.25
N GLU A 30 2.00 3.56 -11.66
CA GLU A 30 1.48 2.42 -10.91
C GLU A 30 0.59 2.86 -9.75
N TRP A 31 1.00 3.89 -9.01
CA TRP A 31 0.17 4.46 -7.96
C TRP A 31 -1.14 5.07 -8.51
N ALA A 32 -1.10 5.74 -9.66
CA ALA A 32 -2.31 6.24 -10.30
C ALA A 32 -3.25 5.10 -10.71
N ALA A 33 -2.72 4.02 -11.30
CA ALA A 33 -3.48 2.83 -11.67
C ALA A 33 -4.13 2.15 -10.45
N ILE A 34 -3.37 1.98 -9.36
CA ILE A 34 -3.89 1.47 -8.07
C ILE A 34 -5.08 2.32 -7.61
N ARG A 35 -4.96 3.65 -7.60
CA ARG A 35 -6.07 4.52 -7.16
C ARG A 35 -7.30 4.38 -8.04
N ALA A 36 -7.12 4.32 -9.36
CA ALA A 36 -8.22 4.20 -10.30
C ALA A 36 -9.01 2.89 -10.12
N LEU A 37 -8.33 1.75 -9.94
CA LEU A 37 -8.98 0.44 -9.78
C LEU A 37 -9.69 0.27 -8.43
N TRP A 38 -9.16 0.90 -7.38
CA TRP A 38 -9.77 0.86 -6.06
C TRP A 38 -10.94 1.84 -5.91
N ASP A 39 -10.88 2.99 -6.57
CA ASP A 39 -11.90 4.06 -6.55
C ASP A 39 -12.31 4.50 -5.13
N GLY A 40 -11.33 4.60 -4.24
CA GLY A 40 -11.55 4.97 -2.84
C GLY A 40 -10.60 4.25 -1.90
N CYS A 41 -10.83 4.45 -0.60
CA CYS A 41 -10.10 3.73 0.44
C CYS A 41 -10.38 2.23 0.32
N ALA A 42 -9.34 1.42 0.20
CA ALA A 42 -9.40 -0.03 0.09
C ALA A 42 -10.10 -0.71 1.26
N TYR A 43 -10.23 -0.02 2.39
CA TYR A 43 -10.79 -0.57 3.61
C TYR A 43 -12.22 -0.09 3.88
N CYS A 44 -12.45 1.22 3.90
CA CYS A 44 -13.76 1.78 4.23
C CYS A 44 -14.56 2.29 3.03
N GLY A 45 -14.01 2.20 1.81
CA GLY A 45 -14.65 2.66 0.58
C GLY A 45 -14.71 4.18 0.39
N ALA A 46 -14.29 4.97 1.38
CA ALA A 46 -14.38 6.42 1.31
C ALA A 46 -13.51 7.01 0.18
N SER A 47 -14.13 7.79 -0.70
CA SER A 47 -13.50 8.54 -1.80
C SER A 47 -13.51 10.07 -1.59
N ASP A 48 -14.15 10.52 -0.52
CA ASP A 48 -14.33 11.94 -0.15
C ASP A 48 -13.12 12.58 0.55
N ARG A 49 -11.98 11.88 0.62
CA ARG A 49 -10.81 12.33 1.39
C ARG A 49 -9.48 11.86 0.79
N PRO A 50 -8.36 12.53 1.12
CA PRO A 50 -7.05 12.15 0.61
C PRO A 50 -6.68 10.71 0.96
N LEU A 51 -6.18 9.99 -0.04
CA LEU A 51 -5.72 8.60 0.08
C LEU A 51 -4.19 8.56 0.18
N GLN A 52 -3.71 7.71 1.07
CA GLN A 52 -2.31 7.41 1.33
C GLN A 52 -1.97 6.03 0.79
N ARG A 53 -0.69 5.81 0.51
CA ARG A 53 -0.15 4.49 0.17
C ARG A 53 0.01 3.68 1.46
N ASP A 54 -0.77 2.63 1.61
CA ASP A 54 -0.66 1.67 2.70
C ASP A 54 -0.18 0.31 2.17
N CYS A 55 0.65 -0.38 2.96
CA CYS A 55 1.13 -1.71 2.61
C CYS A 55 0.23 -2.76 3.27
N VAL A 56 -0.38 -3.64 2.48
CA VAL A 56 -1.23 -4.74 2.96
C VAL A 56 -0.44 -5.60 3.94
N MET A 57 0.72 -6.12 3.53
CA MET A 57 1.75 -6.61 4.44
C MET A 57 2.65 -5.43 4.86
N ALA A 58 2.66 -5.10 6.15
CA ALA A 58 3.51 -4.02 6.66
C ALA A 58 5.00 -4.31 6.44
N ILE A 59 5.79 -3.29 6.09
CA ILE A 59 7.25 -3.43 5.89
C ILE A 59 7.95 -4.00 7.14
N SER A 60 7.48 -3.64 8.34
CA SER A 60 8.03 -4.20 9.59
C SER A 60 7.76 -5.68 9.80
N ARG A 61 6.94 -6.30 8.94
CA ARG A 61 6.58 -7.72 8.95
C ARG A 61 7.01 -8.43 7.66
N GLY A 62 7.91 -7.84 6.86
CA GLY A 62 8.44 -8.44 5.63
C GLY A 62 7.80 -7.92 4.33
N GLY A 63 6.85 -6.98 4.41
CA GLY A 63 6.27 -6.38 3.21
C GLY A 63 7.23 -5.49 2.42
N ARG A 64 6.91 -5.28 1.14
CA ARG A 64 7.64 -4.40 0.20
C ARG A 64 6.76 -3.23 -0.22
N TYR A 65 7.36 -2.21 -0.82
CA TYR A 65 6.63 -1.04 -1.31
C TYR A 65 6.53 -1.11 -2.84
N THR A 66 5.75 -2.09 -3.28
CA THR A 66 5.62 -2.57 -4.67
C THR A 66 4.16 -2.45 -5.15
N LEU A 67 3.96 -2.51 -6.47
CA LEU A 67 2.65 -2.52 -7.13
C LEU A 67 1.63 -3.49 -6.50
N ASP A 68 2.10 -4.66 -6.09
CA ASP A 68 1.25 -5.76 -5.66
C ASP A 68 0.93 -5.76 -4.15
N ASN A 69 1.64 -4.96 -3.34
CA ASN A 69 1.45 -4.90 -1.88
C ASN A 69 0.84 -3.57 -1.41
N VAL A 70 0.83 -2.53 -2.25
CA VAL A 70 0.31 -1.22 -1.88
C VAL A 70 -1.16 -1.06 -2.27
N VAL A 71 -1.96 -0.51 -1.36
CA VAL A 71 -3.37 -0.15 -1.57
C VAL A 71 -3.62 1.29 -1.12
N PRO A 72 -4.65 1.97 -1.66
CA PRO A 72 -5.01 3.29 -1.20
C PRO A 72 -5.79 3.21 0.11
N ALA A 73 -5.39 3.99 1.11
CA ALA A 73 -6.05 4.02 2.40
C ALA A 73 -6.21 5.46 2.90
N CYS A 74 -7.37 5.79 3.46
CA CYS A 74 -7.53 7.08 4.11
C CYS A 74 -6.68 7.16 5.39
N ALA A 75 -6.40 8.37 5.86
CA ALA A 75 -5.56 8.59 7.05
C ALA A 75 -6.07 7.83 8.30
N ALA A 76 -7.39 7.77 8.51
CA ALA A 76 -7.99 7.07 9.66
C ALA A 76 -7.77 5.56 9.60
N CYS A 77 -8.01 4.92 8.45
CA CYS A 77 -7.78 3.49 8.27
C CYS A 77 -6.30 3.14 8.34
N ASN A 78 -5.45 3.89 7.63
CA ASN A 78 -4.00 3.66 7.62
C ASN A 78 -3.40 3.78 9.04
N ALA A 79 -3.78 4.83 9.79
CA ALA A 79 -3.33 4.98 11.17
C ALA A 79 -3.87 3.88 12.09
N SER A 80 -5.12 3.44 11.90
CA SER A 80 -5.72 2.38 12.69
C SER A 80 -5.11 1.00 12.42
N LYS A 81 -4.73 0.70 11.17
CA LYS A 81 -4.06 -0.55 10.79
C LYS A 81 -2.61 -0.55 11.26
N CYS A 82 -1.92 0.58 11.10
CA CYS A 82 -0.52 0.73 11.47
C CYS A 82 0.34 -0.40 10.88
N ASN A 83 0.89 -1.26 11.74
CA ASN A 83 1.72 -2.39 11.36
C ASN A 83 1.04 -3.75 11.60
N ASP A 84 -0.26 -3.76 11.86
CA ASP A 84 -1.04 -4.97 12.03
C ASP A 84 -1.15 -5.74 10.71
N GLU A 85 -1.29 -7.04 10.83
CA GLU A 85 -1.64 -7.91 9.71
C GLU A 85 -3.08 -7.58 9.27
N VAL A 86 -3.30 -7.48 7.95
CA VAL A 86 -4.51 -6.89 7.37
C VAL A 86 -5.75 -7.65 7.77
N THR A 87 -5.74 -8.98 7.73
CA THR A 87 -6.93 -9.80 8.00
C THR A 87 -7.30 -9.76 9.48
N ALA A 88 -6.32 -9.85 10.39
CA ALA A 88 -6.53 -9.66 11.82
C ALA A 88 -7.07 -8.26 12.15
N TRP A 89 -6.59 -7.23 11.47
CA TRP A 89 -7.10 -5.86 11.63
C TRP A 89 -8.52 -5.70 11.08
N LEU A 90 -8.82 -6.23 9.90
CA LEU A 90 -10.16 -6.22 9.30
C LEU A 90 -11.19 -6.87 10.23
N ARG A 91 -10.87 -8.06 10.77
CA ARG A 91 -11.70 -8.77 11.75
C ARG A 91 -11.97 -7.93 13.00
N ARG A 92 -10.93 -7.33 13.58
CA ARG A 92 -11.07 -6.45 14.76
C ARG A 92 -11.89 -5.19 14.47
N LYS A 93 -11.80 -4.64 13.25
CA LYS A 93 -12.60 -3.50 12.80
C LYS A 93 -14.00 -3.87 12.34
N ARG A 94 -14.35 -5.16 12.30
CA ARG A 94 -15.61 -5.69 11.77
C ARG A 94 -15.86 -5.24 10.32
N LEU A 95 -14.79 -5.15 9.53
CA LEU A 95 -14.85 -4.93 8.10
C LEU A 95 -14.93 -6.27 7.37
N ASP A 96 -15.49 -6.28 6.17
CA ASP A 96 -15.64 -7.50 5.37
C ASP A 96 -14.29 -7.95 4.81
N GLU A 97 -13.66 -8.89 5.51
CA GLU A 97 -12.37 -9.48 5.13
C GLU A 97 -12.45 -10.20 3.79
N ARG A 98 -13.53 -10.94 3.54
CA ARG A 98 -13.67 -11.73 2.33
C ARG A 98 -13.77 -10.82 1.11
N ALA A 99 -14.64 -9.80 1.18
CA ALA A 99 -14.77 -8.83 0.11
C ALA A 99 -13.45 -8.09 -0.17
N PHE A 100 -12.68 -7.74 0.88
CA PHE A 100 -11.36 -7.15 0.71
C PHE A 100 -10.40 -8.10 -0.03
N LEU A 101 -10.27 -9.35 0.41
CA LEU A 101 -9.33 -10.31 -0.18
C LEU A 101 -9.69 -10.65 -1.64
N GLU A 102 -10.97 -10.88 -1.93
CA GLU A 102 -11.46 -11.13 -3.28
C GLU A 102 -11.13 -9.95 -4.22
N ARG A 103 -11.42 -8.72 -3.78
CA ARG A 103 -11.12 -7.51 -4.55
C ARG A 103 -9.61 -7.29 -4.71
N TYR A 104 -8.84 -7.53 -3.66
CA TYR A 104 -7.38 -7.37 -3.67
C TYR A 104 -6.71 -8.32 -4.66
N VAL A 105 -7.11 -9.60 -4.68
CA VAL A 105 -6.60 -10.58 -5.65
C VAL A 105 -6.95 -10.17 -7.09
N ARG A 106 -8.21 -9.77 -7.33
CA ARG A 106 -8.64 -9.33 -8.66
C ARG A 106 -7.85 -8.12 -9.18
N ILE A 107 -7.76 -7.05 -8.38
CA ILE A 107 -7.05 -5.83 -8.77
C ILE A 107 -5.56 -6.11 -8.99
N ARG A 108 -4.93 -6.95 -8.16
CA ARG A 108 -3.53 -7.34 -8.37
C ARG A 108 -3.32 -8.07 -9.69
N ALA A 109 -4.20 -9.01 -10.03
CA ALA A 109 -4.10 -9.73 -11.29
C ALA A 109 -4.21 -8.78 -12.49
N GLU A 110 -5.11 -7.79 -12.42
CA GLU A 110 -5.26 -6.76 -13.44
C GLU A 110 -4.01 -5.87 -13.56
N LEU A 111 -3.50 -5.35 -12.44
CA LEU A 111 -2.29 -4.51 -12.42
C LEU A 111 -1.06 -5.23 -12.97
N VAL A 112 -0.84 -6.50 -12.59
CA VAL A 112 0.28 -7.30 -13.08
C VAL A 112 0.14 -7.58 -14.58
N SER A 113 -1.08 -7.83 -15.06
CA SER A 113 -1.34 -8.02 -16.49
C SER A 113 -1.08 -6.75 -17.29
N SER A 114 -1.52 -5.59 -16.78
CA SER A 114 -1.25 -4.29 -17.42
C SER A 114 0.25 -3.96 -17.44
N ALA A 115 0.97 -4.21 -16.34
CA ALA A 115 2.41 -3.99 -16.28
C ALA A 115 3.19 -4.89 -17.26
N ALA A 116 2.77 -6.15 -17.43
CA ALA A 116 3.36 -7.06 -18.39
C ALA A 116 3.14 -6.60 -19.84
N ASN A 117 1.95 -6.09 -20.17
CA ASN A 117 1.65 -5.62 -21.52
C ASN A 117 2.47 -4.38 -21.91
N LEU A 118 2.68 -3.44 -20.98
CA LEU A 118 3.54 -2.27 -21.20
C LEU A 118 5.00 -2.65 -21.53
N SER A 119 5.49 -3.78 -20.98
CA SER A 119 6.85 -4.26 -21.28
C SER A 119 6.99 -4.94 -22.65
N ALA A 120 5.88 -5.37 -23.27
CA ALA A 120 5.88 -5.99 -24.58
C ALA A 120 5.84 -4.96 -25.72
N ASP A 121 5.18 -3.82 -25.50
CA ASP A 121 5.03 -2.77 -26.51
C ASP A 121 6.34 -1.99 -26.78
N ASP A 122 7.24 -1.89 -25.79
CA ASP A 122 8.57 -1.25 -25.93
C ASP A 122 9.54 -2.02 -26.86
N VAL A 123 9.26 -3.29 -27.17
CA VAL A 123 10.12 -4.13 -28.02
C VAL A 123 9.78 -3.99 -29.52
N THR A 124 8.59 -3.48 -29.87
CA THR A 124 8.10 -3.46 -31.27
C THR A 124 8.39 -2.14 -32.01
N SER A 125 9.13 -1.22 -31.39
CA SER A 125 9.48 0.10 -31.98
C SER A 125 10.94 0.23 -32.47
N ILE A 126 11.65 -0.89 -32.71
CA ILE A 126 13.00 -0.89 -33.33
C ILE A 126 12.91 -1.19 -34.83
#